data_AF-R2QF88-F1
#
_entry.id   AF-R2QF88-F1
#
_cell.length_a   1.000
_cell.length_b   1.000
_cell.length_c   1.000
_cell.angle_alpha   90.00
_cell.angle_beta   90.00
_cell.angle_gamma   90.00
#
_symmetry.space_group_name_H-M   'P 1'
#
loop_
_entity.id
_entity.type
_entity.pdbx_description
1 polymer ?
#
loop_
_entity_poly.entity_id
_entity_poly.type
_entity_poly.pdbx_seq_one_letter_code
_entity_poly.pdbx_strand_id
1 'polypeptide(L)'
;MELFINLCGFVGAWLLFTFPMYQAFLELLDQAVTFSKIASDKSQAIEKVSPIYWLFPPLKIHKEKERALIIIRGMNLETNDLKKLLLYFDKATAWFYVALAGLLNSIYVTYELFGKFGLPKSPLVFFTTIFVLIILSIGSVRHRLTTKRIEQKISDIRGE
;
A
#
# COMPACT_ATOMS: atom_id res chain seq x y z
N MET A 1 -15.87 -2.48 30.12
CA MET A 1 -15.67 -1.22 29.35
C MET A 1 -14.26 -1.14 28.76
N GLU A 2 -13.20 -1.33 29.54
CA GLU A 2 -11.81 -1.23 29.06
C GLU A 2 -11.46 -2.17 27.91
N LEU A 3 -11.87 -3.45 27.99
CA LEU A 3 -11.67 -4.43 26.91
C LEU A 3 -12.21 -3.91 25.57
N PHE A 4 -13.43 -3.38 25.57
CA PHE A 4 -14.07 -2.84 24.38
C PHE A 4 -13.30 -1.65 23.80
N ILE A 5 -12.87 -0.71 24.65
CA ILE A 5 -12.09 0.46 24.22
C ILE A 5 -10.75 0.03 23.61
N ASN A 6 -10.04 -0.90 24.24
CA ASN A 6 -8.77 -1.42 23.73
C ASN A 6 -8.95 -2.13 22.38
N LEU A 7 -10.03 -2.90 22.21
CA LEU A 7 -10.37 -3.55 20.94
C LEU A 7 -10.69 -2.52 19.84
N CYS A 8 -11.46 -1.47 20.16
CA CYS A 8 -11.72 -0.38 19.22
C CYS A 8 -10.43 0.33 18.79
N GLY A 9 -9.51 0.60 19.73
CA GLY A 9 -8.20 1.18 19.43
C GLY A 9 -7.35 0.29 18.54
N PHE A 10 -7.29 -1.01 18.84
CA PHE A 10 -6.58 -2.00 18.04
C PHE A 10 -7.14 -2.09 16.61
N VAL A 11 -8.46 -2.28 16.47
CA VAL A 11 -9.12 -2.35 15.16
C VAL A 11 -8.92 -1.06 14.39
N GLY A 12 -9.14 0.10 15.03
CA GLY A 12 -8.94 1.42 14.42
C GLY A 12 -7.53 1.62 13.88
N ALA A 13 -6.50 1.24 14.65
CA ALA A 13 -5.11 1.35 14.22
C ALA A 13 -4.84 0.49 12.97
N TRP A 14 -5.25 -0.78 12.97
CA TRP A 14 -5.05 -1.68 11.82
C TRP A 14 -5.85 -1.27 10.59
N LEU A 15 -7.02 -0.64 10.76
CA LEU A 15 -7.77 -0.04 9.65
C LEU A 15 -7.01 1.14 9.02
N LEU A 16 -6.33 1.97 9.83
CA LEU A 16 -5.48 3.06 9.35
C LEU A 16 -4.22 2.58 8.60
N PHE A 17 -3.79 1.34 8.80
CA PHE A 17 -2.80 0.73 7.91
C PHE A 17 -3.46 0.19 6.62
N THR A 18 -4.55 -0.54 6.78
CA THR A 18 -5.13 -1.37 5.70
C THR A 18 -5.80 -0.53 4.62
N PHE A 19 -6.65 0.43 5.00
CA PHE A 19 -7.49 1.16 4.04
C PHE A 19 -6.76 2.24 3.25
N PRO A 20 -5.75 2.95 3.80
CA PRO A 20 -4.89 3.81 3.00
C PRO A 20 -4.15 3.06 1.89
N MET A 21 -3.72 1.81 2.13
CA MET A 21 -3.18 0.98 1.05
C MET A 21 -4.25 0.68 -0.02
N TYR A 22 -5.45 0.28 0.41
CA TYR A 22 -6.55 0.03 -0.52
C TYR A 22 -6.90 1.26 -1.37
N GLN A 23 -6.96 2.43 -0.74
CA GLN A 23 -7.23 3.70 -1.39
C GLN A 23 -6.13 4.06 -2.39
N ALA A 24 -4.85 3.81 -2.04
CA ALA A 24 -3.75 3.95 -2.98
C ALA A 24 -3.99 3.10 -4.24
N PHE A 25 -4.34 1.83 -4.09
CA PHE A 25 -4.61 0.98 -5.25
C PHE A 25 -5.76 1.48 -6.11
N LEU A 26 -6.88 1.90 -5.51
CA LEU A 26 -8.02 2.41 -6.27
C LEU A 26 -7.64 3.64 -7.11
N GLU A 27 -6.96 4.62 -6.51
CA GLU A 27 -6.60 5.85 -7.22
C GLU A 27 -5.50 5.64 -8.27
N LEU A 28 -4.59 4.70 -8.02
CA LEU A 28 -3.45 4.43 -8.91
C LEU A 28 -3.81 3.48 -10.05
N LEU A 29 -4.71 2.50 -9.86
CA LEU A 29 -5.11 1.57 -10.92
C LEU A 29 -5.73 2.29 -12.13
N ASP A 30 -6.60 3.27 -11.88
CA ASP A 30 -7.22 4.08 -12.94
C ASP A 30 -6.18 4.81 -13.80
N GLN A 31 -5.14 5.33 -13.16
CA GLN A 31 -4.08 6.06 -13.82
C GLN A 31 -3.03 5.12 -14.47
N ALA A 32 -2.77 3.97 -13.86
CA ALA A 32 -1.77 2.99 -14.33
C ALA A 32 -2.11 2.39 -15.70
N VAL A 33 -3.40 2.17 -16.00
CA VAL A 33 -3.83 1.69 -17.33
C VAL A 33 -3.40 2.66 -18.43
N THR A 34 -3.48 3.96 -18.17
CA THR A 34 -3.07 5.01 -19.11
C THR A 34 -1.56 5.00 -19.35
N PHE A 35 -0.75 4.84 -18.30
CA PHE A 35 0.71 4.84 -18.41
C PHE A 35 1.31 3.53 -18.91
N SER A 36 0.65 2.39 -18.68
CA SER A 36 1.13 1.07 -19.16
C SER A 36 1.26 1.00 -20.69
N LYS A 37 0.36 1.69 -21.41
CA LYS A 37 0.39 1.77 -22.88
C LYS A 37 1.54 2.62 -23.42
N ILE A 38 2.04 3.54 -22.61
CA ILE A 38 3.08 4.52 -22.98
C ILE A 38 4.49 3.94 -22.74
N ALA A 39 4.65 3.12 -21.70
CA ALA A 39 5.97 2.68 -21.21
C ALA A 39 6.59 1.46 -21.94
N SER A 40 5.86 0.84 -22.88
CA SER A 40 6.23 -0.42 -23.58
C SER A 40 7.65 -0.41 -24.16
N ASP A 41 8.08 0.70 -24.77
CA ASP A 41 9.19 0.63 -25.74
C ASP A 41 10.55 1.11 -25.21
N LYS A 42 10.62 1.79 -24.05
CA LYS A 42 11.87 2.41 -23.53
C LYS A 42 12.30 1.98 -22.12
N SER A 43 11.48 1.22 -21.39
CA SER A 43 11.73 0.86 -19.98
C SER A 43 12.88 -0.14 -19.78
N GLN A 44 13.20 -0.95 -20.79
CA GLN A 44 14.16 -2.05 -20.66
C GLN A 44 15.63 -1.62 -20.50
N ALA A 45 15.99 -0.40 -20.88
CA ALA A 45 17.38 0.07 -20.89
C ALA A 45 17.87 0.66 -19.54
N ILE A 46 17.00 0.88 -18.56
CA ILE A 46 17.35 1.57 -17.30
C ILE A 46 17.44 0.58 -16.13
N GLU A 47 18.60 0.59 -15.45
CA GLU A 47 18.92 -0.28 -14.31
C GLU A 47 17.84 -0.22 -13.22
N LYS A 48 17.47 -1.38 -12.67
CA LYS A 48 16.44 -1.50 -11.64
C LYS A 48 17.00 -1.06 -10.29
N VAL A 49 16.19 -0.39 -9.48
CA VAL A 49 16.58 -0.03 -8.10
C VAL A 49 16.77 -1.30 -7.30
N SER A 50 17.92 -1.41 -6.62
CA SER A 50 18.24 -2.58 -5.80
C SER A 50 17.16 -2.83 -4.73
N PRO A 51 16.73 -4.09 -4.51
CA PRO A 51 15.79 -4.43 -3.45
C PRO A 51 16.28 -4.08 -2.04
N ILE A 52 17.60 -3.92 -1.84
CA ILE A 52 18.20 -3.65 -0.52
C ILE A 52 17.70 -2.34 0.11
N TYR A 53 17.26 -1.38 -0.71
CA TYR A 53 16.67 -0.13 -0.22
C TYR A 53 15.36 -0.33 0.54
N TRP A 54 14.76 -1.52 0.52
CA TRP A 54 13.62 -1.84 1.39
C TRP A 54 13.93 -1.76 2.89
N LEU A 55 15.21 -1.85 3.29
CA LEU A 55 15.60 -1.60 4.67
C LEU A 55 15.21 -0.18 5.13
N PHE A 56 15.15 0.76 4.19
CA PHE A 56 14.65 2.12 4.43
C PHE A 56 13.66 2.52 3.33
N PRO A 57 12.36 2.15 3.47
CA PRO A 57 11.34 2.31 2.44
C PRO A 57 11.25 3.72 1.82
N PRO A 58 11.37 4.83 2.58
CA PRO A 58 11.36 6.18 1.99
C PRO A 58 12.44 6.39 0.93
N LEU A 59 13.65 5.87 1.14
CA LEU A 59 14.75 5.99 0.18
C LEU A 59 14.54 5.13 -1.06
N LYS A 60 13.94 3.94 -0.90
CA LYS A 60 13.55 3.13 -2.05
C LYS A 60 12.57 3.87 -2.95
N ILE A 61 11.52 4.46 -2.36
CA ILE A 61 10.50 5.20 -3.10
C ILE A 61 11.12 6.40 -3.81
N HIS A 62 12.02 7.11 -3.13
CA HIS A 62 12.75 8.23 -3.74
C HIS A 62 13.54 7.79 -4.99
N LYS A 63 14.33 6.71 -4.88
CA LYS A 63 15.11 6.18 -6.01
C LYS A 63 14.25 5.65 -7.16
N GLU A 64 13.12 5.02 -6.85
CA GLU A 64 12.17 4.58 -7.90
C GLU A 64 11.50 5.78 -8.60
N LYS A 65 11.22 6.87 -7.86
CA LYS A 65 10.73 8.12 -8.45
C LYS A 65 11.77 8.75 -9.37
N GLU A 66 13.04 8.82 -8.95
CA GLU A 66 14.14 9.30 -9.80
C GLU A 66 14.28 8.46 -11.07
N ARG A 67 14.29 7.13 -10.94
CA ARG A 67 14.31 6.21 -12.06
C ARG A 67 13.14 6.46 -13.02
N ALA A 68 11.93 6.60 -12.48
CA ALA A 68 10.77 6.88 -13.30
C ALA A 68 10.90 8.21 -14.05
N LEU A 69 11.39 9.28 -13.40
CA LEU A 69 11.62 10.57 -14.05
C LEU A 69 12.63 10.49 -15.20
N ILE A 70 13.68 9.66 -15.07
CA ILE A 70 14.64 9.43 -16.16
C ILE A 70 13.96 8.74 -17.35
N ILE A 71 13.17 7.68 -17.10
CA ILE A 71 12.41 6.99 -18.16
C ILE A 71 11.47 7.99 -18.86
N ILE A 72 10.76 8.82 -18.07
CA ILE A 72 9.80 9.83 -18.54
C ILE A 72 10.47 10.91 -19.39
N ARG A 73 11.65 11.39 -19.02
CA ARG A 73 12.42 12.36 -19.83
C ARG A 73 12.73 11.82 -21.23
N GLY A 74 12.84 10.50 -21.38
CA GLY A 74 13.01 9.84 -22.67
C GLY A 74 11.71 9.69 -23.47
N MET A 75 10.55 9.98 -22.90
CA MET A 75 9.24 9.95 -23.56
C MET A 75 8.86 11.37 -24.01
N ASN A 76 8.51 11.55 -25.28
CA ASN A 76 7.96 12.82 -25.78
C ASN A 76 6.49 12.97 -25.34
N LEU A 77 6.26 13.12 -24.05
CA LEU A 77 4.92 13.29 -23.48
C LEU A 77 4.41 14.71 -23.66
N GLU A 78 3.10 14.83 -23.87
CA GLU A 78 2.41 16.11 -23.80
C GLU A 78 2.40 16.63 -22.35
N THR A 79 2.40 17.95 -22.17
CA THR A 79 2.40 18.62 -20.85
C THR A 79 1.28 18.10 -19.94
N ASN A 80 0.10 17.82 -20.50
CA ASN A 80 -1.04 17.29 -19.75
C ASN A 80 -0.78 15.89 -19.19
N ASP A 81 -0.11 15.01 -19.93
CA ASP A 81 0.20 13.66 -19.47
C ASP A 81 1.34 13.65 -18.45
N LEU A 82 2.32 14.54 -18.62
CA LEU A 82 3.36 14.76 -17.60
C LEU A 82 2.75 15.23 -16.28
N LYS A 83 1.78 16.15 -16.32
CA LYS A 83 1.06 16.62 -15.12
C LYS A 83 0.29 15.48 -14.43
N LYS A 84 -0.43 14.65 -15.19
CA LYS A 84 -1.14 13.48 -14.64
C LYS A 84 -0.18 12.51 -13.97
N LEU A 85 1.02 12.32 -14.53
CA LEU A 85 2.03 11.42 -14.00
C LEU A 85 2.68 11.93 -12.71
N LEU A 86 2.94 13.23 -12.62
CA LEU A 86 3.41 13.83 -11.38
C LEU A 86 2.35 13.71 -10.27
N LEU A 87 1.08 13.97 -10.60
CA LEU A 87 -0.03 13.77 -9.65
C LEU A 87 -0.18 12.31 -9.21
N TYR A 88 0.07 11.34 -10.10
CA TYR A 88 0.12 9.92 -9.76
C TYR A 88 1.17 9.65 -8.67
N PHE A 89 2.40 10.16 -8.84
CA PHE A 89 3.46 9.98 -7.84
C PHE A 89 3.13 10.65 -6.52
N ASP A 90 2.54 11.83 -6.54
CA ASP A 90 2.20 12.56 -5.32
C ASP A 90 1.10 11.84 -4.54
N LYS A 91 0.06 11.30 -5.22
CA LYS A 91 -0.96 10.45 -4.60
C LYS A 91 -0.37 9.17 -4.01
N ALA A 92 0.47 8.47 -4.76
CA ALA A 92 1.12 7.24 -4.30
C ALA A 92 1.96 7.51 -3.04
N THR A 93 2.71 8.62 -3.04
CA THR A 93 3.54 9.04 -1.92
C THR A 93 2.70 9.40 -0.70
N ALA A 94 1.62 10.16 -0.88
CA ALA A 94 0.72 10.54 0.20
C ALA A 94 0.11 9.32 0.89
N TRP A 95 -0.51 8.42 0.11
CA TRP A 95 -1.13 7.21 0.68
C TRP A 95 -0.11 6.26 1.29
N PHE A 96 1.09 6.16 0.74
CA PHE A 96 2.18 5.40 1.33
C PHE A 96 2.53 5.90 2.74
N TYR A 97 2.73 7.20 2.92
CA TYR A 97 3.08 7.76 4.24
C TYR A 97 1.93 7.64 5.25
N VAL A 98 0.68 7.77 4.81
CA VAL A 98 -0.49 7.52 5.68
C VAL A 98 -0.53 6.07 6.12
N ALA A 99 -0.35 5.10 5.20
CA ALA A 99 -0.29 3.68 5.54
C ALA A 99 0.89 3.37 6.48
N LEU A 100 2.07 3.95 6.24
CA LEU A 100 3.25 3.77 7.09
C LEU A 100 2.99 4.28 8.51
N ALA A 101 2.38 5.46 8.66
CA ALA A 101 1.99 5.98 9.96
C ALA A 101 0.98 5.05 10.66
N GLY A 102 -0.02 4.55 9.93
CA GLY A 102 -0.98 3.56 10.43
C GLY A 102 -0.31 2.26 10.88
N LEU A 103 0.70 1.78 10.16
CA LEU A 103 1.46 0.57 10.52
C LEU A 103 2.24 0.77 11.81
N LEU A 104 2.98 1.88 11.92
CA LEU A 104 3.77 2.19 13.13
C LEU A 104 2.86 2.32 14.36
N ASN A 105 1.71 2.99 14.20
CA ASN A 105 0.71 3.10 15.27
C ASN A 105 0.11 1.73 15.63
N SER A 106 -0.16 0.88 14.63
CA SER A 106 -0.69 -0.48 14.86
C SER A 106 0.30 -1.37 15.64
N ILE A 107 1.60 -1.27 15.34
CA ILE A 107 2.65 -1.98 16.08
C ILE A 107 2.66 -1.51 17.55
N TYR A 108 2.61 -0.20 17.78
CA TYR A 108 2.56 0.38 19.12
C TYR A 108 1.32 -0.09 19.91
N VAL A 109 0.12 0.06 19.34
CA VAL A 109 -1.14 -0.35 20.00
C VAL A 109 -1.17 -1.84 20.27
N THR A 110 -0.63 -2.67 19.37
CA THR A 110 -0.53 -4.12 19.58
C THR A 110 0.40 -4.45 20.74
N TYR A 111 1.53 -3.73 20.88
CA TYR A 111 2.45 -3.90 21.99
C TYR A 111 1.82 -3.53 23.33
N GLU A 112 1.09 -2.40 23.40
CA GLU A 112 0.33 -2.03 24.60
C GLU A 112 -0.72 -3.08 24.96
N LEU A 113 -1.42 -3.63 23.96
CA LEU A 113 -2.45 -4.65 24.16
C LEU A 113 -1.86 -5.94 24.74
N PHE A 114 -0.67 -6.35 24.29
CA PHE A 114 0.08 -7.47 24.89
C PHE A 114 0.38 -7.21 26.36
N GLY A 115 0.78 -5.99 26.71
CA GLY A 115 1.03 -5.58 28.09
C GLY A 115 -0.21 -5.65 28.98
N LYS A 116 -1.35 -5.13 28.49
CA LYS A 116 -2.61 -5.06 29.26
C LYS A 116 -3.27 -6.42 29.51
N PHE A 117 -3.19 -7.34 28.55
CA PHE A 117 -3.80 -8.67 28.67
C PHE A 117 -2.86 -9.75 29.20
N GLY A 118 -1.64 -9.38 29.62
CA GLY A 118 -0.65 -10.35 30.12
C GLY A 118 -0.22 -11.38 29.08
N LEU A 119 -0.28 -11.03 27.78
CA LEU A 119 0.15 -11.91 26.71
C LEU A 119 1.67 -12.13 26.78
N PRO A 120 2.18 -13.25 26.25
CA PRO A 120 3.61 -13.54 26.24
C PRO A 120 4.40 -12.40 25.59
N LYS A 121 5.25 -11.72 26.36
CA LYS A 121 6.15 -10.65 25.88
C LYS A 121 7.38 -11.18 25.13
N SER A 122 7.33 -12.45 24.71
CA SER A 122 8.40 -13.03 23.90
C SER A 122 8.51 -12.25 22.59
N PRO A 123 9.69 -11.73 22.22
CA PRO A 123 9.89 -11.00 20.97
C PRO A 123 9.39 -11.80 19.76
N LEU A 124 9.60 -13.12 19.75
CA LEU A 124 9.16 -14.01 18.68
C LEU A 124 7.63 -13.97 18.50
N VAL A 125 6.86 -14.15 19.59
CA VAL A 125 5.39 -14.16 19.53
C VAL A 125 4.86 -12.81 19.04
N PHE A 126 5.47 -11.71 19.50
CA PHE A 126 5.10 -10.38 19.07
C PHE A 126 5.36 -10.17 17.56
N PHE A 127 6.58 -10.44 17.08
CA PHE A 127 6.91 -10.27 15.67
C PHE A 127 6.10 -11.20 14.76
N THR A 128 5.85 -12.45 15.18
CA THR A 128 4.96 -13.36 14.45
C THR A 128 3.53 -12.81 14.36
N THR A 129 3.00 -12.26 15.46
CA THR A 129 1.65 -11.66 15.48
C THR A 129 1.56 -10.47 14.52
N ILE A 130 2.53 -9.55 14.58
CA ILE A 130 2.60 -8.40 13.66
C ILE A 130 2.68 -8.88 12.20
N PHE A 131 3.53 -9.87 11.92
CA PHE A 131 3.69 -10.41 10.57
C PHE A 131 2.40 -11.02 10.02
N VAL A 132 1.68 -11.81 10.84
CA VAL A 132 0.38 -12.38 10.48
C VAL A 132 -0.64 -11.28 10.20
N LEU A 133 -0.71 -10.25 11.04
CA LEU A 133 -1.66 -9.14 10.86
C LEU A 133 -1.35 -8.34 9.58
N ILE A 134 -0.07 -8.10 9.26
CA ILE A 134 0.33 -7.48 7.99
C ILE A 134 -0.13 -8.33 6.80
N ILE A 135 0.09 -9.65 6.83
CA ILE A 135 -0.36 -10.57 5.78
C ILE A 135 -1.87 -10.51 5.62
N LEU A 136 -2.63 -10.54 6.72
CA LEU A 136 -4.09 -10.45 6.69
C LEU A 136 -4.56 -9.11 6.11
N SER A 137 -3.95 -7.99 6.52
CA SER A 137 -4.23 -6.67 5.96
C SER A 137 -3.98 -6.62 4.45
N ILE A 138 -2.79 -7.01 3.99
CA ILE A 138 -2.45 -7.02 2.56
C ILE A 138 -3.36 -7.99 1.78
N GLY A 139 -3.61 -9.18 2.33
CA GLY A 139 -4.52 -10.18 1.76
C GLY A 139 -5.94 -9.63 1.60
N SER A 140 -6.45 -8.92 2.60
CA SER A 140 -7.77 -8.28 2.55
C SER A 140 -7.86 -7.21 1.46
N VAL A 141 -6.80 -6.42 1.26
CA VAL A 141 -6.71 -5.42 0.20
C VAL A 141 -6.70 -6.10 -1.17
N ARG A 142 -5.84 -7.11 -1.37
CA ARG A 142 -5.75 -7.87 -2.63
C ARG A 142 -7.06 -8.56 -2.99
N HIS A 143 -7.74 -9.17 -2.01
CA HIS A 143 -9.05 -9.78 -2.21
C HIS A 143 -10.07 -8.75 -2.69
N ARG A 144 -10.06 -7.53 -2.13
CA ARG A 144 -10.99 -6.46 -2.53
C ARG A 144 -10.73 -5.93 -3.95
N LEU A 145 -9.49 -6.00 -4.43
CA LEU A 145 -9.06 -5.54 -5.75
C LEU A 145 -9.20 -6.60 -6.85
N THR A 146 -9.51 -7.86 -6.51
CA THR A 146 -9.57 -8.93 -7.50
C THR A 146 -10.78 -8.76 -8.42
N THR A 147 -10.55 -8.75 -9.74
CA THR A 147 -11.59 -8.58 -10.78
C THR A 147 -12.72 -9.61 -10.65
N LYS A 148 -12.41 -10.83 -10.22
CA LYS A 148 -13.41 -11.87 -9.94
C LYS A 148 -14.50 -11.43 -8.97
N ARG A 149 -14.19 -10.59 -7.98
CA ARG A 149 -15.18 -10.04 -7.05
C ARG A 149 -16.11 -9.06 -7.76
N ILE A 150 -15.57 -8.25 -8.66
CA ILE A 150 -16.36 -7.29 -9.45
C ILE A 150 -17.26 -8.06 -10.42
N GLU A 151 -16.72 -9.06 -11.13
CA GLU A 151 -17.47 -9.94 -12.02
C GLU A 151 -18.58 -10.71 -11.29
N GLN A 152 -18.30 -11.30 -10.13
CA GLN A 152 -19.30 -11.96 -9.29
C GLN A 152 -20.40 -10.99 -8.87
N LYS A 153 -20.05 -9.80 -8.39
CA LYS A 153 -21.04 -8.78 -8.05
C LYS A 153 -21.87 -8.33 -9.24
N ILE A 154 -21.27 -8.27 -10.44
CA ILE A 154 -21.99 -7.95 -11.67
C ILE A 154 -22.97 -9.09 -12.01
N SER A 155 -22.57 -10.35 -11.87
CA SER A 155 -23.45 -11.54 -12.01
C SER A 155 -24.63 -11.47 -11.03
N ASP A 156 -24.34 -11.26 -9.74
CA ASP A 156 -25.35 -11.16 -8.68
C ASP A 156 -26.34 -10.02 -8.94
N ILE A 157 -25.88 -8.86 -9.42
CA ILE A 157 -26.73 -7.70 -9.76
C ILE A 157 -27.55 -7.97 -11.02
N ARG A 158 -27.00 -8.71 -12.00
CA ARG A 158 -27.67 -9.07 -13.25
C ARG A 158 -28.63 -10.25 -13.10
N GLY A 159 -28.57 -10.97 -11.98
CA GLY A 159 -29.41 -12.14 -11.72
C GLY A 159 -28.98 -13.39 -12.51
N GLU A 160 -27.70 -13.47 -12.89
CA GLU A 160 -27.08 -14.64 -13.53
C GLU A 160 -26.43 -15.57 -12.50
#